data_AF-A0A917QP98-F1
#
_entry.id   AF-A0A917QP98-F1
#
_cell.length_a   1.000
_cell.length_b   1.000
_cell.length_c   1.000
_cell.angle_alpha   90.00
_cell.angle_beta   90.00
_cell.angle_gamma   90.00
#
_symmetry.space_group_name_H-M   'P 1'
#
loop_
_entity.id
_entity.type
_entity.pdbx_description
1 polymer ?
#
loop_
_entity_poly.entity_id
_entity_poly.type
_entity_poly.pdbx_seq_one_letter_code
_entity_poly.pdbx_strand_id
1 'polypeptide(L)'
;MARDPLASVSTIATLQTQRIPGRADQVKNAAGGYAYAKDTWTRLEDFLILGTSGGTYYVGEDKLTADNADVLFKAITEDGSRVVALLVDVSTARPPRAPKNRPALFALAAAYAKGDADTRQATKTALSKVARTTDHLAMFFGYYKNLGGKATGRGSAPVVGRSLRTALGSWFLDGSPDDVAFRVCKARQRKTPQGEAFNLRDVLRIAHPSADGDQRKTLFGWIAGNISDDEARDELPAVDRFLTAKAVTTVDQAVRVVTEARVPWEFLPDAMLREAKVWDALVDTVGMTALVRNLSRMTRIGTLKPMGDATRRAVARLTNAEAIHRARIHPMDAWLAMRVYASGRSQPNPRADAHTWQPVPAILDALEETYELAFGAVEPSGKRLLVAVDSSGSMSWGGGIVVGGSPLGSPYEVGCAMAAIMARIEKGNVHVIDVDTSVHTSKVTPRTNLREIASWRPSGGGTDLSLPFLWAARERLDVDGFLVLTDNETWAGRQHPSQALAAYRSGINANSRVVVATLTPGGYSIGDPTDAGVLNMAGLDASLPMVVNGFIRG
;
A
#
# COMPACT_ATOMS: atom_id res chain seq x y z
N MET A 1 -2.73 45.02 36.65
CA MET A 1 -3.39 43.84 37.25
C MET A 1 -2.42 42.68 37.22
N ALA A 2 -2.20 42.00 38.35
CA ALA A 2 -1.43 40.76 38.37
C ALA A 2 -2.17 39.71 37.52
N ARG A 3 -1.43 38.96 36.69
CA ARG A 3 -1.98 37.84 35.90
C ARG A 3 -2.54 36.79 36.86
N ASP A 4 -3.86 36.54 36.81
CA ASP A 4 -4.48 35.38 37.47
C ASP A 4 -4.16 34.11 36.67
N PRO A 5 -3.32 33.19 37.18
CA PRO A 5 -2.97 31.97 36.46
C PRO A 5 -4.17 31.02 36.29
N LEU A 6 -5.16 31.04 37.18
CA LEU A 6 -6.32 30.14 37.10
C LEU A 6 -7.22 30.51 35.91
N ALA A 7 -7.32 31.81 35.59
CA ALA A 7 -8.02 32.29 34.40
C ALA A 7 -7.42 31.78 33.06
N SER A 8 -6.22 31.21 33.07
CA SER A 8 -5.60 30.60 31.89
C SER A 8 -5.96 29.13 31.66
N VAL A 9 -6.64 28.48 32.63
CA VAL A 9 -7.09 27.10 32.52
C VAL A 9 -8.46 27.07 31.83
N SER A 10 -8.55 26.42 30.67
CA SER A 10 -9.78 26.30 29.89
C SER A 10 -9.93 24.88 29.34
N THR A 11 -11.11 24.30 29.50
CA THR A 11 -11.51 23.03 28.87
C THR A 11 -12.28 23.23 27.56
N ILE A 12 -12.62 24.49 27.23
CA ILE A 12 -13.41 24.85 26.04
C ILE A 12 -12.51 25.20 24.86
N ALA A 13 -11.45 25.97 25.11
CA ALA A 13 -10.46 26.37 24.14
C ALA A 13 -9.08 26.34 24.79
N THR A 14 -8.34 25.28 24.52
CA THR A 14 -6.98 25.06 25.03
C THR A 14 -5.99 25.23 23.88
N LEU A 15 -4.87 25.92 24.11
CA LEU A 15 -3.80 26.01 23.12
C LEU A 15 -3.31 24.61 22.73
N GLN A 16 -3.01 24.37 21.46
CA GLN A 16 -2.54 23.05 21.01
C GLN A 16 -1.18 22.65 21.62
N THR A 17 -0.36 23.62 22.02
CA THR A 17 0.89 23.40 22.78
C THR A 17 0.67 22.99 24.24
N GLN A 18 -0.59 22.98 24.69
CA GLN A 18 -1.00 22.57 26.02
C GLN A 18 -1.98 21.41 25.93
N ARG A 19 -1.90 20.53 26.91
CA ARG A 19 -2.84 19.43 27.05
C ARG A 19 -4.21 19.97 27.53
N ILE A 20 -5.30 19.50 26.94
CA ILE A 20 -6.65 19.79 27.42
C ILE A 20 -6.76 19.31 28.87
N PRO A 21 -7.17 20.18 29.82
CA PRO A 21 -7.32 19.78 31.21
C PRO A 21 -8.25 18.55 31.34
N GLY A 22 -7.80 17.54 32.09
CA GLY A 22 -8.53 16.29 32.29
C GLY A 22 -8.30 15.20 31.22
N ARG A 23 -7.69 15.50 30.07
CA ARG A 23 -7.49 14.51 28.99
C ARG A 23 -6.23 13.68 29.14
N ALA A 24 -6.27 12.73 30.09
CA ALA A 24 -5.43 11.51 30.23
C ALA A 24 -4.50 11.15 29.05
N ASP A 25 -5.20 10.99 27.96
CA ASP A 25 -4.94 10.29 26.72
C ASP A 25 -4.24 11.13 25.66
N GLN A 26 -4.09 12.45 25.89
CA GLN A 26 -3.33 13.30 25.01
C GLN A 26 -1.81 13.15 25.22
N VAL A 27 -1.11 13.00 24.10
CA VAL A 27 0.35 12.87 24.00
C VAL A 27 0.92 13.99 23.15
N LYS A 28 2.20 14.29 23.34
CA LYS A 28 2.91 15.30 22.55
C LYS A 28 3.32 14.70 21.20
N ASN A 29 2.97 15.35 20.09
CA ASN A 29 3.44 14.99 18.76
C ASN A 29 4.88 15.47 18.52
N ALA A 30 5.44 15.19 17.33
CA ALA A 30 6.84 15.52 17.07
C ALA A 30 7.04 17.03 16.83
N ALA A 31 6.02 17.74 16.33
CA ALA A 31 6.04 19.20 16.23
C ALA A 31 5.88 19.94 17.58
N GLY A 32 5.51 19.23 18.64
CA GLY A 32 5.42 19.74 20.01
C GLY A 32 4.04 20.21 20.46
N GLY A 33 2.99 20.02 19.65
CA GLY A 33 1.59 20.11 20.06
C GLY A 33 1.08 18.84 20.74
N TYR A 34 -0.12 18.89 21.30
CA TYR A 34 -0.80 17.76 21.91
C TYR A 34 -1.86 17.20 20.96
N ALA A 35 -1.80 15.88 20.75
CA ALA A 35 -2.73 15.10 19.96
C ALA A 35 -3.17 13.86 20.77
N TYR A 36 -4.06 13.03 20.25
CA TYR A 36 -4.46 11.79 20.92
C TYR A 36 -3.57 10.63 20.51
N ALA A 37 -3.14 9.83 21.48
CA ALA A 37 -2.45 8.58 21.18
C ALA A 37 -3.42 7.65 20.43
N LYS A 38 -2.99 7.14 19.28
CA LYS A 38 -3.73 6.05 18.63
C LYS A 38 -3.57 4.78 19.48
N ASP A 39 -4.64 4.01 19.59
CA ASP A 39 -4.59 2.72 20.26
C ASP A 39 -3.68 1.75 19.48
N THR A 40 -3.32 0.64 20.14
CA THR A 40 -2.40 -0.37 19.59
C THR A 40 -2.87 -0.88 18.21
N TRP A 41 -4.18 -1.07 18.01
CA TRP A 41 -4.73 -1.68 16.80
C TRP A 41 -4.76 -0.71 15.63
N THR A 42 -5.16 0.54 15.86
CA THR A 42 -5.10 1.59 14.82
C THR A 42 -3.65 1.82 14.37
N ARG A 43 -2.69 1.85 15.31
CA ARG A 43 -1.26 1.99 14.97
C ARG A 43 -0.73 0.79 14.17
N LEU A 44 -1.16 -0.42 14.52
CA LEU A 44 -0.81 -1.63 13.78
C LEU A 44 -1.38 -1.58 12.35
N GLU A 45 -2.64 -1.15 12.18
CA GLU A 45 -3.25 -1.01 10.87
C GLU A 45 -2.53 0.04 10.00
N ASP A 46 -2.18 1.20 10.56
CA ASP A 46 -1.35 2.22 9.89
C ASP A 46 -0.02 1.62 9.42
N PHE A 47 0.67 0.86 10.29
CA PHE A 47 1.92 0.19 9.93
C PHE A 47 1.74 -0.81 8.79
N LEU A 48 0.65 -1.59 8.81
CA LEU A 48 0.36 -2.59 7.79
C LEU A 48 0.09 -1.97 6.41
N ILE A 49 -0.53 -0.78 6.37
CA ILE A 49 -0.92 -0.09 5.13
C ILE A 49 0.20 0.83 4.61
N LEU A 50 0.74 1.70 5.47
CA LEU A 50 1.71 2.74 5.09
C LEU A 50 3.15 2.20 5.03
N GLY A 51 3.48 1.22 5.89
CA GLY A 51 4.86 0.81 6.13
C GLY A 51 5.70 1.94 6.74
N THR A 52 7.02 1.78 6.78
CA THR A 52 7.94 2.73 7.44
C THR A 52 9.04 3.27 6.54
N SER A 53 9.09 2.82 5.28
CA SER A 53 10.13 3.21 4.32
C SER A 53 10.07 4.70 3.98
N GLY A 54 11.24 5.33 3.91
CA GLY A 54 11.41 6.77 3.69
C GLY A 54 11.49 7.58 5.00
N GLY A 55 10.85 7.13 6.08
CA GLY A 55 10.68 7.95 7.29
C GLY A 55 9.56 8.99 7.14
N THR A 56 9.63 10.08 7.92
CA THR A 56 8.71 11.22 7.91
C THR A 56 9.51 12.53 8.01
N TYR A 57 8.83 13.69 7.99
CA TYR A 57 9.48 14.99 8.20
C TYR A 57 10.24 15.07 9.53
N TYR A 58 9.67 14.52 10.61
CA TYR A 58 10.22 14.64 11.96
C TYR A 58 11.00 13.40 12.44
N VAL A 59 10.79 12.24 11.81
CA VAL A 59 11.32 10.93 12.28
C VAL A 59 11.93 10.15 11.12
N GLY A 60 13.19 9.72 11.26
CA GLY A 60 13.89 8.88 10.26
C GLY A 60 13.36 7.44 10.16
N GLU A 61 13.62 6.79 9.02
CA GLU A 61 13.13 5.42 8.69
C GLU A 61 13.43 4.37 9.77
N ASP A 62 14.66 4.34 10.29
CA ASP A 62 15.07 3.33 11.27
C ASP A 62 14.30 3.47 12.59
N LYS A 63 14.15 4.69 13.09
CA LYS A 63 13.39 4.97 14.31
C LYS A 63 11.91 4.65 14.12
N LEU A 64 11.33 5.06 12.99
CA LEU A 64 9.94 4.78 12.65
C LEU A 64 9.68 3.27 12.56
N THR A 65 10.63 2.52 12.02
CA THR A 65 10.59 1.06 11.93
C THR A 65 10.63 0.41 13.31
N ALA A 66 11.53 0.86 14.19
CA ALA A 66 11.60 0.36 15.56
C ALA A 66 10.30 0.63 16.34
N ASP A 67 9.82 1.88 16.31
CA ASP A 67 8.62 2.30 17.04
C ASP A 67 7.37 1.51 16.60
N ASN A 68 7.22 1.19 15.30
CA ASN A 68 6.10 0.39 14.78
C ASN A 68 6.29 -1.13 15.01
N ALA A 69 7.52 -1.63 15.05
CA ALA A 69 7.77 -3.02 15.41
C ALA A 69 7.39 -3.30 16.87
N ASP A 70 7.66 -2.35 17.78
CA ASP A 70 7.25 -2.47 19.19
C ASP A 70 5.73 -2.50 19.36
N VAL A 71 4.98 -1.70 18.57
CA VAL A 71 3.51 -1.76 18.53
C VAL A 71 3.04 -3.14 18.12
N LEU A 72 3.62 -3.72 17.07
CA LEU A 72 3.29 -5.07 16.61
C LEU A 72 3.57 -6.11 17.69
N PHE A 73 4.72 -6.06 18.37
CA PHE A 73 5.02 -7.01 19.45
C PHE A 73 4.05 -6.87 20.62
N LYS A 74 3.72 -5.63 21.01
CA LYS A 74 2.69 -5.37 22.02
C LYS A 74 1.33 -5.96 21.59
N ALA A 75 0.91 -5.75 20.35
CA ALA A 75 -0.34 -6.28 19.81
C ALA A 75 -0.37 -7.81 19.80
N ILE A 76 0.77 -8.45 19.50
CA ILE A 76 0.90 -9.93 19.55
C ILE A 76 0.75 -10.44 20.99
N THR A 77 1.32 -9.73 21.97
CA THR A 77 1.17 -10.08 23.39
C THR A 77 -0.27 -9.86 23.88
N GLU A 78 -0.95 -8.83 23.37
CA GLU A 78 -2.34 -8.51 23.73
C GLU A 78 -3.34 -9.51 23.11
N ASP A 79 -3.28 -9.74 21.80
CA ASP A 79 -4.12 -10.70 21.06
C ASP A 79 -3.49 -11.05 19.69
N GLY A 80 -2.56 -12.00 19.68
CA GLY A 80 -1.89 -12.40 18.44
C GLY A 80 -2.82 -12.98 17.37
N SER A 81 -3.96 -13.58 17.74
CA SER A 81 -4.94 -14.08 16.77
C SER A 81 -5.63 -12.94 16.04
N ARG A 82 -5.97 -11.85 16.73
CA ARG A 82 -6.49 -10.62 16.12
C ARG A 82 -5.46 -9.94 15.23
N VAL A 83 -4.16 -9.96 15.59
CA VAL A 83 -3.08 -9.49 14.69
C VAL A 83 -3.10 -10.26 13.37
N VAL A 84 -3.22 -11.59 13.42
CA VAL A 84 -3.29 -12.43 12.22
C VAL A 84 -4.56 -12.17 11.41
N ALA A 85 -5.71 -11.96 12.05
CA ALA A 85 -6.94 -11.61 11.34
C ALA A 85 -6.80 -10.27 10.60
N LEU A 86 -6.30 -9.24 11.28
CA LEU A 86 -6.11 -7.90 10.71
C LEU A 86 -5.13 -7.89 9.54
N LEU A 87 -3.97 -8.53 9.67
CA LEU A 87 -3.00 -8.57 8.56
C LEU A 87 -3.52 -9.35 7.35
N VAL A 88 -4.37 -10.37 7.57
CA VAL A 88 -5.00 -11.13 6.47
C VAL A 88 -6.01 -10.25 5.77
N ASP A 89 -6.85 -9.53 6.50
CA ASP A 89 -7.82 -8.58 5.94
C ASP A 89 -7.10 -7.56 5.04
N VAL A 90 -6.10 -6.85 5.58
CA VAL A 90 -5.32 -5.86 4.83
C VAL A 90 -4.61 -6.47 3.61
N SER A 91 -3.99 -7.66 3.76
CA SER A 91 -3.21 -8.30 2.69
C SER A 91 -4.06 -8.83 1.53
N THR A 92 -5.26 -9.32 1.86
CA THR A 92 -6.11 -10.07 0.92
C THR A 92 -7.25 -9.25 0.35
N ALA A 93 -7.53 -8.06 0.91
CA ALA A 93 -8.57 -7.15 0.47
C ALA A 93 -8.57 -6.87 -1.05
N ARG A 94 -9.77 -6.59 -1.55
CA ARG A 94 -10.05 -6.17 -2.93
C ARG A 94 -11.04 -5.00 -2.88
N PRO A 95 -10.63 -3.77 -3.25
CA PRO A 95 -9.30 -3.37 -3.76
C PRO A 95 -8.17 -3.56 -2.72
N PRO A 96 -6.89 -3.63 -3.15
CA PRO A 96 -5.77 -3.80 -2.22
C PRO A 96 -5.66 -2.62 -1.26
N ARG A 97 -5.81 -2.86 0.06
CA ARG A 97 -5.71 -1.80 1.08
C ARG A 97 -4.28 -1.26 1.22
N ALA A 98 -3.28 -2.13 1.19
CA ALA A 98 -1.87 -1.74 1.28
C ALA A 98 -1.18 -1.71 -0.10
N PRO A 99 -0.44 -0.64 -0.47
CA PRO A 99 0.36 -0.60 -1.69
C PRO A 99 1.45 -1.69 -1.77
N LYS A 100 1.91 -2.18 -0.61
CA LYS A 100 2.94 -3.23 -0.49
C LYS A 100 2.56 -4.24 0.58
N ASN A 101 2.83 -5.51 0.29
CA ASN A 101 2.54 -6.62 1.20
C ASN A 101 3.63 -6.88 2.26
N ARG A 102 4.73 -6.12 2.21
CA ARG A 102 5.92 -6.36 3.05
C ARG A 102 5.61 -6.23 4.56
N PRO A 103 4.91 -5.18 5.04
CA PRO A 103 4.55 -5.07 6.46
C PRO A 103 3.73 -6.26 6.95
N ALA A 104 2.74 -6.73 6.18
CA ALA A 104 1.92 -7.89 6.52
C ALA A 104 2.74 -9.19 6.63
N LEU A 105 3.76 -9.38 5.79
CA LEU A 105 4.66 -10.54 5.86
C LEU A 105 5.59 -10.48 7.07
N PHE A 106 6.06 -9.28 7.44
CA PHE A 106 6.81 -9.08 8.69
C PHE A 106 5.94 -9.38 9.91
N ALA A 107 4.70 -8.84 9.94
CA ALA A 107 3.73 -9.08 11.00
C ALA A 107 3.38 -10.56 11.14
N LEU A 108 3.17 -11.27 10.02
CA LEU A 108 2.92 -12.71 10.02
C LEU A 108 4.11 -13.49 10.60
N ALA A 109 5.34 -13.13 10.22
CA ALA A 109 6.55 -13.75 10.75
C ALA A 109 6.73 -13.48 12.26
N ALA A 110 6.43 -12.27 12.71
CA ALA A 110 6.46 -11.90 14.13
C ALA A 110 5.40 -12.64 14.94
N ALA A 111 4.16 -12.71 14.46
CA ALA A 111 3.07 -13.45 15.09
C ALA A 111 3.43 -14.94 15.21
N TYR A 112 4.00 -15.54 14.17
CA TYR A 112 4.49 -16.92 14.23
C TYR A 112 5.63 -17.12 15.25
N ALA A 113 6.57 -16.18 15.31
CA ALA A 113 7.75 -16.28 16.16
C ALA A 113 7.47 -16.02 17.65
N LYS A 114 6.61 -15.04 17.95
CA LYS A 114 6.38 -14.50 19.30
C LYS A 114 5.00 -14.77 19.86
N GLY A 115 4.04 -15.17 19.02
CA GLY A 115 2.69 -15.50 19.47
C GLY A 115 2.60 -16.81 20.25
N ASP A 116 1.47 -16.98 20.93
CA ASP A 116 1.11 -18.19 21.65
C ASP A 116 0.72 -19.35 20.70
N ALA A 117 0.16 -20.43 21.25
CA ALA A 117 -0.23 -21.60 20.45
C ALA A 117 -1.31 -21.27 19.41
N ASP A 118 -2.32 -20.49 19.80
CA ASP A 118 -3.46 -20.12 18.96
C ASP A 118 -3.03 -19.16 17.85
N THR A 119 -2.21 -18.16 18.18
CA THR A 119 -1.61 -17.24 17.21
C THR A 119 -0.77 -17.98 16.18
N ARG A 120 0.06 -18.94 16.62
CA ARG A 120 0.85 -19.78 15.70
C ARG A 120 -0.04 -20.63 14.82
N GLN A 121 -1.15 -21.14 15.33
CA GLN A 121 -2.10 -21.91 14.55
C GLN A 121 -2.81 -21.03 13.52
N ALA A 122 -3.28 -19.84 13.90
CA ALA A 122 -3.87 -18.86 12.99
C ALA A 122 -2.89 -18.48 11.87
N THR A 123 -1.62 -18.26 12.22
CA THR A 123 -0.56 -17.93 11.26
C THR A 123 -0.35 -19.04 10.22
N LYS A 124 -0.40 -20.32 10.62
CA LYS A 124 -0.28 -21.45 9.66
C LYS A 124 -1.38 -21.38 8.61
N THR A 125 -2.62 -21.16 9.04
CA THR A 125 -3.79 -21.07 8.16
C THR A 125 -3.75 -19.82 7.27
N ALA A 126 -3.12 -18.75 7.75
CA ALA A 126 -2.97 -17.50 7.03
C ALA A 126 -1.81 -17.50 6.01
N LEU A 127 -0.80 -18.36 6.18
CA LEU A 127 0.45 -18.27 5.42
C LEU A 127 0.23 -18.30 3.91
N SER A 128 -0.49 -19.28 3.36
CA SER A 128 -0.70 -19.36 1.90
C SER A 128 -1.48 -18.17 1.36
N LYS A 129 -2.45 -17.67 2.13
CA LYS A 129 -3.30 -16.51 1.78
C LYS A 129 -2.49 -15.21 1.66
N VAL A 130 -1.56 -14.99 2.58
CA VAL A 130 -0.73 -13.77 2.65
C VAL A 130 0.50 -13.92 1.75
N ALA A 131 1.20 -15.05 1.85
CA ALA A 131 2.43 -15.36 1.13
C ALA A 131 2.18 -15.97 -0.27
N ARG A 132 1.41 -15.26 -1.10
CA ARG A 132 0.95 -15.70 -2.44
C ARG A 132 2.04 -16.00 -3.49
N THR A 133 3.28 -15.59 -3.27
CA THR A 133 4.39 -15.74 -4.24
C THR A 133 5.63 -16.28 -3.55
N THR A 134 6.59 -16.82 -4.33
CA THR A 134 7.89 -17.24 -3.78
C THR A 134 8.62 -16.09 -3.09
N ASP A 135 8.49 -14.87 -3.62
CA ASP A 135 9.10 -13.69 -3.01
C ASP A 135 8.50 -13.39 -1.63
N HIS A 136 7.18 -13.52 -1.51
CA HIS A 136 6.52 -13.38 -0.22
C HIS A 136 6.95 -14.48 0.77
N LEU A 137 7.07 -15.72 0.30
CA LEU A 137 7.52 -16.83 1.14
C LEU A 137 8.97 -16.64 1.60
N ALA A 138 9.85 -16.14 0.71
CA ALA A 138 11.23 -15.77 1.03
C ALA A 138 11.29 -14.64 2.07
N MET A 139 10.42 -13.63 1.94
CA MET A 139 10.28 -12.54 2.90
C MET A 139 9.85 -13.05 4.28
N PHE A 140 8.75 -13.80 4.35
CA PHE A 140 8.29 -14.42 5.60
C PHE A 140 9.40 -15.24 6.25
N PHE A 141 10.07 -16.11 5.48
CA PHE A 141 11.12 -16.98 5.99
C PHE A 141 12.31 -16.20 6.55
N GLY A 142 12.78 -15.18 5.82
CA GLY A 142 13.88 -14.33 6.27
C GLY A 142 13.54 -13.52 7.52
N TYR A 143 12.32 -12.98 7.61
CA TYR A 143 11.86 -12.30 8.83
C TYR A 143 11.74 -13.27 10.00
N TYR A 144 11.14 -14.44 9.81
CA TYR A 144 11.01 -15.46 10.85
C TYR A 144 12.37 -15.87 11.40
N LYS A 145 13.37 -16.03 10.52
CA LYS A 145 14.74 -16.37 10.92
C LYS A 145 15.32 -15.39 11.93
N ASN A 146 15.04 -14.09 11.76
CA ASN A 146 15.52 -13.06 12.67
C ASN A 146 14.71 -12.96 13.96
N LEU A 147 13.42 -13.31 13.93
CA LEU A 147 12.50 -13.11 15.06
C LEU A 147 12.35 -14.34 15.96
N GLY A 148 12.43 -15.54 15.37
CA GLY A 148 12.23 -16.83 16.03
C GLY A 148 13.26 -17.90 15.66
N GLY A 149 14.33 -17.51 14.97
CA GLY A 149 15.47 -18.39 14.67
C GLY A 149 16.47 -18.48 15.84
N LYS A 150 17.58 -19.18 15.57
CA LYS A 150 18.74 -19.30 16.48
C LYS A 150 19.95 -18.57 15.91
N ALA A 151 20.79 -18.05 16.79
CA ALA A 151 22.07 -17.44 16.40
C ALA A 151 23.06 -18.49 15.87
N THR A 152 23.88 -18.07 14.92
CA THR A 152 24.95 -18.85 14.28
C THR A 152 26.13 -17.93 13.99
N GLY A 153 27.31 -18.49 13.71
CA GLY A 153 28.49 -17.69 13.33
C GLY A 153 28.34 -16.91 12.01
N ARG A 154 27.26 -17.13 11.23
CA ARG A 154 26.99 -16.43 9.95
C ARG A 154 25.69 -15.62 9.99
N GLY A 155 25.13 -15.35 11.17
CA GLY A 155 23.85 -14.65 11.36
C GLY A 155 22.83 -15.54 12.05
N SER A 156 21.59 -15.57 11.57
CA SER A 156 20.51 -16.38 12.14
C SER A 156 20.21 -17.63 11.29
N ALA A 157 19.64 -18.67 11.89
CA ALA A 157 19.15 -19.86 11.22
C ALA A 157 17.73 -20.20 11.71
N PRO A 158 16.86 -20.77 10.86
CA PRO A 158 15.50 -21.10 11.27
C PRO A 158 15.50 -22.23 12.30
N VAL A 159 14.60 -22.15 13.28
CA VAL A 159 14.27 -23.29 14.14
C VAL A 159 13.12 -24.06 13.48
N VAL A 160 13.39 -25.30 13.06
CA VAL A 160 12.44 -26.13 12.32
C VAL A 160 11.78 -27.13 13.25
N GLY A 161 10.50 -26.93 13.53
CA GLY A 161 9.63 -27.89 14.23
C GLY A 161 8.46 -28.34 13.35
N ARG A 162 7.67 -29.31 13.85
CA ARG A 162 6.45 -29.81 13.15
C ARG A 162 5.54 -28.67 12.71
N SER A 163 5.36 -27.67 13.58
CA SER A 163 4.56 -26.46 13.31
C SER A 163 5.01 -25.71 12.05
N LEU A 164 6.31 -25.46 11.90
CA LEU A 164 6.84 -24.69 10.76
C LEU A 164 6.76 -25.51 9.48
N ARG A 165 6.99 -26.82 9.57
CA ARG A 165 6.84 -27.74 8.44
C ARG A 165 5.42 -27.70 7.88
N THR A 166 4.41 -27.79 8.74
CA THR A 166 2.99 -27.65 8.34
C THR A 166 2.71 -26.29 7.73
N ALA A 167 3.21 -25.19 8.34
CA ALA A 167 3.03 -23.85 7.80
C ALA A 167 3.57 -23.75 6.37
N LEU A 168 4.85 -24.06 6.17
CA LEU A 168 5.51 -24.02 4.87
C LEU A 168 4.86 -24.99 3.86
N GLY A 169 4.41 -26.16 4.33
CA GLY A 169 3.69 -27.14 3.53
C GLY A 169 2.39 -26.61 2.95
N SER A 170 1.65 -25.77 3.70
CA SER A 170 0.40 -25.17 3.23
C SER A 170 0.57 -24.40 1.92
N TRP A 171 1.73 -23.76 1.70
CA TRP A 171 2.02 -23.03 0.47
C TRP A 171 2.04 -23.93 -0.78
N PHE A 172 2.52 -25.17 -0.61
CA PHE A 172 2.57 -26.18 -1.67
C PHE A 172 1.25 -26.94 -1.87
N LEU A 173 0.30 -26.77 -0.94
CA LEU A 173 -1.01 -27.41 -0.95
C LEU A 173 -2.13 -26.44 -1.35
N ASP A 174 -1.84 -25.14 -1.43
CA ASP A 174 -2.81 -24.08 -1.73
C ASP A 174 -3.12 -23.97 -3.23
N GLY A 175 -4.25 -24.54 -3.65
CA GLY A 175 -4.72 -24.56 -5.05
C GLY A 175 -4.42 -25.87 -5.78
N SER A 176 -4.71 -25.90 -7.08
CA SER A 176 -4.44 -27.09 -7.91
C SER A 176 -2.93 -27.34 -8.05
N PRO A 177 -2.50 -28.59 -8.32
CA PRO A 177 -1.08 -28.86 -8.58
C PRO A 177 -0.50 -27.98 -9.69
N ASP A 178 -1.26 -27.69 -10.74
CA ASP A 178 -0.80 -26.82 -11.84
C ASP A 178 -0.67 -25.35 -11.41
N ASP A 179 -1.54 -24.84 -10.54
CA ASP A 179 -1.39 -23.48 -9.97
C ASP A 179 -0.10 -23.37 -9.14
N VAL A 180 0.21 -24.40 -8.34
CA VAL A 180 1.44 -24.45 -7.56
C VAL A 180 2.65 -24.57 -8.49
N ALA A 181 2.57 -25.40 -9.53
CA ALA A 181 3.58 -25.53 -10.56
C ALA A 181 3.86 -24.19 -11.24
N PHE A 182 2.83 -23.42 -11.60
CA PHE A 182 2.97 -22.09 -12.16
C PHE A 182 3.74 -21.15 -11.20
N ARG A 183 3.37 -21.11 -9.92
CA ARG A 183 4.07 -20.28 -8.90
C ARG A 183 5.54 -20.68 -8.77
N VAL A 184 5.83 -21.97 -8.76
CA VAL A 184 7.18 -22.53 -8.69
C VAL A 184 7.99 -22.15 -9.92
N CYS A 185 7.44 -22.33 -11.13
CA CYS A 185 8.07 -22.02 -12.40
C CYS A 185 8.40 -20.53 -12.54
N LYS A 186 7.49 -19.65 -12.12
CA LYS A 186 7.67 -18.19 -12.14
C LYS A 186 8.86 -17.74 -11.30
N ALA A 187 9.17 -18.47 -10.23
CA ALA A 187 10.19 -18.08 -9.26
C ALA A 187 10.65 -19.29 -8.45
N ARG A 188 11.59 -20.08 -8.97
CA ARG A 188 12.18 -21.20 -8.21
C ARG A 188 13.09 -20.74 -7.08
N GLN A 189 13.72 -19.59 -7.27
CA GLN A 189 14.67 -18.99 -6.36
C GLN A 189 14.40 -17.49 -6.19
N ARG A 190 14.52 -17.02 -4.96
CA ARG A 190 14.50 -15.60 -4.58
C ARG A 190 15.60 -15.31 -3.56
N LYS A 191 15.70 -14.05 -3.15
CA LYS A 191 16.54 -13.64 -2.03
C LYS A 191 15.68 -13.31 -0.82
N THR A 192 16.12 -13.68 0.37
CA THR A 192 15.53 -13.19 1.62
C THR A 192 15.82 -11.68 1.77
N PRO A 193 15.13 -10.96 2.69
CA PRO A 193 15.46 -9.57 2.99
C PRO A 193 16.91 -9.35 3.43
N GLN A 194 17.56 -10.40 3.97
CA GLN A 194 18.97 -10.40 4.36
C GLN A 194 19.93 -10.68 3.19
N GLY A 195 19.40 -10.92 1.98
CA GLY A 195 20.19 -11.17 0.77
C GLY A 195 20.56 -12.63 0.53
N GLU A 196 20.06 -13.57 1.33
CA GLU A 196 20.39 -15.00 1.23
C GLU A 196 19.58 -15.69 0.15
N ALA A 197 20.17 -16.68 -0.51
CA ALA A 197 19.46 -17.49 -1.49
C ALA A 197 18.34 -18.29 -0.83
N PHE A 198 17.14 -18.21 -1.42
CA PHE A 198 15.94 -18.93 -0.99
C PHE A 198 15.42 -19.79 -2.14
N ASN A 199 15.63 -21.11 -2.09
CA ASN A 199 15.19 -22.05 -3.12
C ASN A 199 13.95 -22.81 -2.65
N LEU A 200 12.91 -22.88 -3.49
CA LEU A 200 11.71 -23.66 -3.18
C LEU A 200 11.98 -25.15 -2.99
N ARG A 201 13.02 -25.70 -3.63
CA ARG A 201 13.48 -27.08 -3.41
C ARG A 201 13.86 -27.33 -1.95
N ASP A 202 14.57 -26.39 -1.35
CA ASP A 202 15.02 -26.51 0.05
C ASP A 202 13.83 -26.35 1.00
N VAL A 203 12.90 -25.45 0.68
CA VAL A 203 11.67 -25.26 1.45
C VAL A 203 10.78 -26.51 1.39
N LEU A 204 10.63 -27.12 0.22
CA LEU A 204 9.87 -28.37 0.04
C LEU A 204 10.49 -29.49 0.89
N ARG A 205 11.82 -29.60 0.87
CA ARG A 205 12.56 -30.55 1.70
C ARG A 205 12.39 -30.26 3.19
N ILE A 206 12.33 -29.01 3.62
CA ILE A 206 12.08 -28.67 5.03
C ILE A 206 10.63 -29.02 5.40
N ALA A 207 9.68 -28.65 4.55
CA ALA A 207 8.25 -28.73 4.82
C ALA A 207 7.73 -30.17 4.82
N HIS A 208 8.28 -31.04 3.97
CA HIS A 208 7.81 -32.42 3.77
C HIS A 208 6.27 -32.54 3.66
N PRO A 209 5.60 -31.76 2.80
CA PRO A 209 4.15 -31.88 2.63
C PRO A 209 3.79 -33.25 2.02
N SER A 210 2.68 -33.81 2.46
CA SER A 210 2.12 -35.01 1.85
C SER A 210 1.37 -34.63 0.57
N ALA A 211 1.57 -35.38 -0.52
CA ALA A 211 0.82 -35.19 -1.75
C ALA A 211 -0.61 -35.74 -1.57
N ASP A 212 -1.60 -34.98 -2.06
CA ASP A 212 -3.02 -35.32 -2.02
C ASP A 212 -3.51 -36.07 -3.29
N GLY A 213 -2.60 -36.33 -4.24
CA GLY A 213 -2.86 -37.06 -5.48
C GLY A 213 -1.61 -37.22 -6.34
N ASP A 214 -1.73 -37.98 -7.44
CA ASP A 214 -0.61 -38.34 -8.30
C ASP A 214 0.03 -37.13 -8.98
N GLN A 215 -0.77 -36.22 -9.53
CA GLN A 215 -0.27 -34.98 -10.15
C GLN A 215 0.55 -34.13 -9.16
N ARG A 216 0.15 -34.06 -7.88
CA ARG A 216 0.93 -33.34 -6.85
C ARG A 216 2.18 -34.11 -6.45
N LYS A 217 2.14 -35.44 -6.44
CA LYS A 217 3.32 -36.29 -6.23
C LYS A 217 4.35 -36.07 -7.33
N THR A 218 3.91 -36.01 -8.60
CA THR A 218 4.75 -35.65 -9.75
C THR A 218 5.37 -34.28 -9.58
N LEU A 219 4.57 -33.26 -9.22
CA LEU A 219 5.07 -31.91 -8.94
C LEU A 219 6.15 -31.89 -7.85
N PHE A 220 5.89 -32.51 -6.69
CA PHE A 220 6.84 -32.53 -5.58
C PHE A 220 8.11 -33.29 -5.95
N GLY A 221 7.98 -34.41 -6.65
CA GLY A 221 9.10 -35.17 -7.18
C GLY A 221 9.95 -34.34 -8.15
N TRP A 222 9.31 -33.59 -9.05
CA TRP A 222 10.00 -32.74 -10.02
C TRP A 222 10.73 -31.57 -9.35
N ILE A 223 10.10 -30.89 -8.39
CA ILE A 223 10.76 -29.84 -7.58
C ILE A 223 11.96 -30.41 -6.82
N ALA A 224 11.82 -31.62 -6.27
CA ALA A 224 12.88 -32.29 -5.53
C ALA A 224 14.02 -32.78 -6.45
N GLY A 225 13.79 -32.89 -7.76
CA GLY A 225 14.72 -33.41 -8.76
C GLY A 225 14.72 -34.94 -8.86
N ASN A 226 13.61 -35.59 -8.48
CA ASN A 226 13.42 -37.04 -8.50
C ASN A 226 12.57 -37.52 -9.68
N ILE A 227 11.91 -36.60 -10.39
CA ILE A 227 11.06 -36.84 -11.55
C ILE A 227 11.67 -36.11 -12.74
N SER A 228 11.65 -36.72 -13.92
CA SER A 228 12.24 -36.14 -15.14
C SER A 228 11.42 -34.95 -15.65
N ASP A 229 12.03 -34.15 -16.52
CA ASP A 229 11.31 -33.06 -17.18
C ASP A 229 10.18 -33.60 -18.07
N ASP A 230 10.38 -34.73 -18.77
CA ASP A 230 9.36 -35.32 -19.66
C ASP A 230 8.13 -35.81 -18.89
N GLU A 231 8.33 -36.56 -17.81
CA GLU A 231 7.22 -37.04 -16.97
C GLU A 231 6.45 -35.87 -16.33
N ALA A 232 7.14 -34.80 -15.94
CA ALA A 232 6.48 -33.62 -15.39
C ALA A 232 5.71 -32.81 -16.45
N ARG A 233 6.17 -32.80 -17.72
CA ARG A 233 5.46 -32.13 -18.83
C ARG A 233 4.12 -32.77 -19.12
N ASP A 234 4.05 -34.10 -19.11
CA ASP A 234 2.83 -34.85 -19.43
C ASP A 234 1.71 -34.59 -18.41
N GLU A 235 2.08 -34.38 -17.15
CA GLU A 235 1.12 -34.21 -16.04
C GLU A 235 0.83 -32.75 -15.67
N LEU A 236 1.74 -31.81 -15.95
CA LEU A 236 1.66 -30.43 -15.44
C LEU A 236 1.82 -29.39 -16.59
N PRO A 237 0.71 -28.85 -17.13
CA PRO A 237 0.73 -27.84 -18.19
C PRO A 237 1.61 -26.62 -17.92
N ALA A 238 1.70 -26.14 -16.68
CA ALA A 238 2.57 -25.04 -16.31
C ALA A 238 4.06 -25.41 -16.36
N VAL A 239 4.41 -26.66 -16.08
CA VAL A 239 5.77 -27.18 -16.25
C VAL A 239 6.11 -27.28 -17.74
N ASP A 240 5.18 -27.79 -18.55
CA ASP A 240 5.34 -27.84 -20.00
C ASP A 240 5.59 -26.46 -20.63
N ARG A 241 4.74 -25.49 -20.31
CA ARG A 241 4.94 -24.09 -20.75
C ARG A 241 6.26 -23.52 -20.26
N PHE A 242 6.65 -23.78 -19.02
CA PHE A 242 7.90 -23.29 -18.45
C PHE A 242 9.13 -23.88 -19.15
N LEU A 243 9.16 -25.19 -19.35
CA LEU A 243 10.28 -25.86 -20.00
C LEU A 243 10.37 -25.47 -21.48
N THR A 244 9.22 -25.28 -22.15
CA THR A 244 9.15 -24.74 -23.51
C THR A 244 9.72 -23.32 -23.57
N ALA A 245 9.35 -22.45 -22.62
CA ALA A 245 9.90 -21.10 -22.51
C ALA A 245 11.42 -21.12 -22.25
N LYS A 246 11.88 -21.98 -21.35
CA LYS A 246 13.29 -22.09 -20.92
C LYS A 246 14.20 -22.52 -22.07
N ALA A 247 13.68 -23.29 -23.03
CA ALA A 247 14.42 -23.72 -24.22
C ALA A 247 14.59 -22.61 -25.28
N VAL A 248 13.90 -21.47 -25.14
CA VAL A 248 14.01 -20.33 -26.06
C VAL A 248 15.39 -19.70 -25.96
N THR A 249 16.07 -19.60 -27.11
CA THR A 249 17.40 -18.96 -27.20
C THR A 249 17.42 -17.75 -28.12
N THR A 250 16.39 -17.57 -28.96
CA THR A 250 16.30 -16.46 -29.91
C THR A 250 15.04 -15.63 -29.73
N VAL A 251 15.09 -14.38 -30.20
CA VAL A 251 13.96 -13.45 -30.16
C VAL A 251 12.75 -13.97 -30.93
N ASP A 252 12.96 -14.54 -32.12
CA ASP A 252 11.86 -15.05 -32.96
C ASP A 252 11.17 -16.26 -32.32
N GLN A 253 11.95 -17.13 -31.66
CA GLN A 253 11.39 -18.21 -30.85
C GLN A 253 10.58 -17.66 -29.69
N ALA A 254 11.07 -16.64 -28.99
CA ALA A 254 10.34 -16.00 -27.89
C ALA A 254 9.00 -15.43 -28.36
N VAL A 255 8.99 -14.69 -29.48
CA VAL A 255 7.78 -14.11 -30.08
C VAL A 255 6.78 -15.19 -30.45
N ARG A 256 7.22 -16.27 -31.11
CA ARG A 256 6.36 -17.40 -31.47
C ARG A 256 5.74 -18.06 -30.24
N VAL A 257 6.56 -18.34 -29.23
CA VAL A 257 6.11 -19.06 -28.02
C VAL A 257 5.10 -18.24 -27.19
N VAL A 258 5.23 -16.91 -27.13
CA VAL A 258 4.25 -16.08 -26.42
C VAL A 258 2.94 -15.85 -27.21
N THR A 259 2.99 -15.91 -28.54
CA THR A 259 1.82 -15.65 -29.40
C THR A 259 1.02 -16.93 -29.68
N GLU A 260 1.69 -18.02 -30.07
CA GLU A 260 1.06 -19.28 -30.47
C GLU A 260 0.77 -20.16 -29.24
N ALA A 261 1.79 -20.45 -28.43
CA ALA A 261 1.66 -21.31 -27.25
C ALA A 261 1.14 -20.58 -26.01
N ARG A 262 0.94 -19.25 -26.10
CA ARG A 262 0.47 -18.37 -25.01
C ARG A 262 1.22 -18.59 -23.70
N VAL A 263 2.53 -18.84 -23.82
CA VAL A 263 3.39 -19.02 -22.66
C VAL A 263 3.45 -17.71 -21.87
N PRO A 264 3.29 -17.76 -20.53
CA PRO A 264 3.46 -16.61 -19.66
C PRO A 264 4.84 -15.99 -19.82
N TRP A 265 4.89 -14.66 -19.97
CA TRP A 265 6.16 -13.95 -20.13
C TRP A 265 7.11 -14.14 -18.95
N GLU A 266 6.60 -14.42 -17.74
CA GLU A 266 7.43 -14.70 -16.57
C GLU A 266 8.27 -15.97 -16.68
N PHE A 267 8.00 -16.85 -17.64
CA PHE A 267 8.78 -18.05 -17.87
C PHE A 267 9.89 -17.85 -18.90
N LEU A 268 9.88 -16.75 -19.65
CA LEU A 268 10.91 -16.45 -20.62
C LEU A 268 12.26 -16.18 -19.93
N PRO A 269 13.39 -16.55 -20.57
CA PRO A 269 14.71 -16.19 -20.08
C PRO A 269 14.90 -14.67 -19.96
N ASP A 270 15.65 -14.23 -18.95
CA ASP A 270 15.92 -12.81 -18.68
C ASP A 270 16.50 -12.07 -19.91
N ALA A 271 17.30 -12.75 -20.72
CA ALA A 271 17.83 -12.19 -21.97
C ALA A 271 16.70 -11.76 -22.92
N MET A 272 15.67 -12.60 -23.09
CA MET A 272 14.52 -12.30 -23.95
C MET A 272 13.67 -11.16 -23.39
N LEU A 273 13.61 -11.01 -22.06
CA LEU A 273 12.87 -9.92 -21.41
C LEU A 273 13.55 -8.55 -21.53
N ARG A 274 14.77 -8.49 -22.08
CA ARG A 274 15.46 -7.23 -22.42
C ARG A 274 15.24 -6.80 -23.86
N GLU A 275 14.60 -7.66 -24.66
CA GLU A 275 14.44 -7.45 -26.11
C GLU A 275 13.14 -6.73 -26.41
N ALA A 276 13.24 -5.60 -27.12
CA ALA A 276 12.09 -4.76 -27.42
C ALA A 276 11.02 -5.49 -28.25
N LYS A 277 11.46 -6.34 -29.20
CA LYS A 277 10.59 -7.14 -30.08
C LYS A 277 9.75 -8.17 -29.32
N VAL A 278 10.28 -8.74 -28.24
CA VAL A 278 9.53 -9.69 -27.41
C VAL A 278 8.41 -8.96 -26.67
N TRP A 279 8.71 -7.79 -26.11
CA TRP A 279 7.70 -6.96 -25.44
C TRP A 279 6.68 -6.37 -26.40
N ASP A 280 7.04 -6.12 -27.66
CA ASP A 280 6.13 -5.72 -28.73
C ASP A 280 5.03 -6.79 -28.94
N ALA A 281 5.43 -8.06 -29.07
CA ALA A 281 4.48 -9.17 -29.16
C ALA A 281 3.66 -9.37 -27.86
N LEU A 282 4.28 -9.15 -26.70
CA LEU A 282 3.61 -9.27 -25.41
C LEU A 282 2.56 -8.19 -25.14
N VAL A 283 2.61 -7.05 -25.84
CA VAL A 283 1.61 -5.96 -25.66
C VAL A 283 0.19 -6.48 -25.80
N ASP A 284 -0.04 -7.46 -26.68
CA ASP A 284 -1.39 -7.97 -26.97
C ASP A 284 -1.80 -9.15 -26.07
N THR A 285 -0.83 -9.83 -25.44
CA THR A 285 -1.07 -11.09 -24.71
C THR A 285 -1.02 -10.97 -23.20
N VAL A 286 -0.26 -10.02 -22.63
CA VAL A 286 -0.14 -9.87 -21.17
C VAL A 286 -1.43 -9.35 -20.54
N GLY A 287 -1.77 -9.77 -19.33
CA GLY A 287 -2.93 -9.21 -18.61
C GLY A 287 -2.80 -7.71 -18.31
N MET A 288 -3.92 -7.00 -18.11
CA MET A 288 -3.95 -5.55 -17.87
C MET A 288 -3.03 -5.12 -16.72
N THR A 289 -3.11 -5.80 -15.57
CA THR A 289 -2.25 -5.50 -14.42
C THR A 289 -0.75 -5.68 -14.74
N ALA A 290 -0.41 -6.65 -15.59
CA ALA A 290 0.97 -6.87 -16.02
C ALA A 290 1.43 -5.80 -17.02
N LEU A 291 0.54 -5.36 -17.93
CA LEU A 291 0.79 -4.25 -18.84
C LEU A 291 1.12 -2.98 -18.05
N VAL A 292 0.23 -2.56 -17.15
CA VAL A 292 0.39 -1.37 -16.30
C VAL A 292 1.70 -1.40 -15.51
N ARG A 293 2.05 -2.56 -14.93
CA ARG A 293 3.28 -2.73 -14.14
C ARG A 293 4.57 -2.72 -14.97
N ASN A 294 4.51 -2.94 -16.27
CA ASN A 294 5.69 -3.04 -17.14
C ASN A 294 5.87 -1.85 -18.10
N LEU A 295 5.01 -0.82 -18.07
CA LEU A 295 5.13 0.36 -18.92
C LEU A 295 6.53 1.00 -18.86
N SER A 296 7.06 1.24 -17.65
CA SER A 296 8.41 1.78 -17.46
C SER A 296 9.50 0.90 -18.07
N ARG A 297 9.37 -0.43 -17.94
CA ARG A 297 10.31 -1.38 -18.54
C ARG A 297 10.27 -1.31 -20.05
N MET A 298 9.07 -1.39 -20.63
CA MET A 298 8.86 -1.39 -22.07
C MET A 298 9.33 -0.08 -22.72
N THR A 299 9.17 1.05 -22.03
CA THR A 299 9.76 2.32 -22.48
C THR A 299 11.28 2.30 -22.41
N ARG A 300 11.86 1.85 -21.29
CA ARG A 300 13.32 1.80 -21.09
C ARG A 300 14.05 0.94 -22.13
N ILE A 301 13.47 -0.21 -22.50
CA ILE A 301 14.07 -1.11 -23.51
C ILE A 301 13.71 -0.70 -24.94
N GLY A 302 12.92 0.37 -25.12
CA GLY A 302 12.57 0.90 -26.43
C GLY A 302 11.42 0.20 -27.15
N THR A 303 10.57 -0.58 -26.46
CA THR A 303 9.30 -1.08 -27.04
C THR A 303 8.29 0.05 -27.19
N LEU A 304 8.08 0.83 -26.14
CA LEU A 304 7.15 1.97 -26.17
C LEU A 304 7.93 3.23 -26.53
N LYS A 305 7.68 3.75 -27.73
CA LYS A 305 8.29 4.98 -28.27
C LYS A 305 7.21 5.97 -28.72
N PRO A 306 7.51 7.27 -28.82
CA PRO A 306 6.62 8.22 -29.48
C PRO A 306 6.22 7.72 -30.87
N MET A 307 4.92 7.80 -31.19
CA MET A 307 4.32 7.39 -32.47
C MET A 307 4.51 5.90 -32.85
N GLY A 308 5.02 5.05 -31.94
CA GLY A 308 5.23 3.63 -32.19
C GLY A 308 3.94 2.79 -32.22
N ASP A 309 3.92 1.71 -32.98
CA ASP A 309 2.77 0.81 -33.07
C ASP A 309 2.46 0.10 -31.74
N ALA A 310 3.48 -0.41 -31.05
CA ALA A 310 3.36 -0.97 -29.71
C ALA A 310 2.72 0.01 -28.71
N THR A 311 3.08 1.30 -28.83
CA THR A 311 2.49 2.38 -28.02
C THR A 311 1.01 2.53 -28.32
N ARG A 312 0.60 2.55 -29.60
CA ARG A 312 -0.83 2.63 -29.97
C ARG A 312 -1.62 1.45 -29.41
N ARG A 313 -1.10 0.23 -29.53
CA ARG A 313 -1.76 -0.97 -29.01
C ARG A 313 -1.84 -0.96 -27.47
N ALA A 314 -0.77 -0.54 -26.79
CA ALA A 314 -0.79 -0.37 -25.33
C ALA A 314 -1.83 0.67 -24.89
N VAL A 315 -1.91 1.82 -25.57
CA VAL A 315 -2.93 2.86 -25.32
C VAL A 315 -4.33 2.28 -25.48
N ALA A 316 -4.63 1.63 -26.62
CA ALA A 316 -5.94 1.06 -26.89
C ALA A 316 -6.39 0.03 -25.84
N ARG A 317 -5.45 -0.69 -25.23
CA ARG A 317 -5.74 -1.59 -24.12
C ARG A 317 -5.99 -0.83 -22.82
N LEU A 318 -5.11 0.11 -22.47
CA LEU A 318 -5.21 0.92 -21.25
C LEU A 318 -6.51 1.72 -21.19
N THR A 319 -7.06 2.13 -22.33
CA THR A 319 -8.29 2.93 -22.41
C THR A 319 -9.55 2.09 -22.69
N ASN A 320 -9.46 0.76 -22.64
CA ASN A 320 -10.61 -0.11 -22.83
C ASN A 320 -11.39 -0.30 -21.51
N ALA A 321 -12.53 0.37 -21.39
CA ALA A 321 -13.39 0.34 -20.20
C ALA A 321 -13.74 -1.09 -19.74
N GLU A 322 -14.15 -1.98 -20.65
CA GLU A 322 -14.51 -3.36 -20.30
C GLU A 322 -13.30 -4.15 -19.75
N ALA A 323 -12.13 -3.97 -20.37
CA ALA A 323 -10.90 -4.61 -19.92
C ALA A 323 -10.44 -4.11 -18.54
N ILE A 324 -10.58 -2.80 -18.27
CA ILE A 324 -10.29 -2.18 -16.97
C ILE A 324 -11.20 -2.78 -15.88
N HIS A 325 -12.51 -2.83 -16.13
CA HIS A 325 -13.49 -3.36 -15.18
C HIS A 325 -13.28 -4.86 -14.93
N ARG A 326 -13.09 -5.65 -15.99
CA ARG A 326 -12.81 -7.09 -15.88
C ARG A 326 -11.52 -7.38 -15.13
N ALA A 327 -10.51 -6.54 -15.31
CA ALA A 327 -9.25 -6.63 -14.57
C ALA A 327 -9.32 -6.05 -13.15
N ARG A 328 -10.46 -5.43 -12.78
CA ARG A 328 -10.71 -4.78 -11.47
C ARG A 328 -9.63 -3.75 -11.12
N ILE A 329 -9.21 -2.95 -12.10
CA ILE A 329 -8.25 -1.86 -11.87
C ILE A 329 -8.95 -0.76 -11.06
N HIS A 330 -8.42 -0.46 -9.88
CA HIS A 330 -8.95 0.62 -9.03
C HIS A 330 -8.37 1.98 -9.48
N PRO A 331 -9.07 3.12 -9.29
CA PRO A 331 -8.50 4.44 -9.59
C PRO A 331 -7.13 4.67 -8.94
N MET A 332 -6.94 4.19 -7.72
CA MET A 332 -5.65 4.23 -7.04
C MET A 332 -4.55 3.46 -7.75
N ASP A 333 -4.84 2.30 -8.35
CA ASP A 333 -3.85 1.53 -9.10
C ASP A 333 -3.39 2.32 -10.34
N ALA A 334 -4.33 2.92 -11.07
CA ALA A 334 -4.06 3.74 -12.24
C ALA A 334 -3.27 5.00 -11.87
N TRP A 335 -3.65 5.68 -10.79
CA TRP A 335 -2.92 6.84 -10.29
C TRP A 335 -1.48 6.49 -9.85
N LEU A 336 -1.31 5.43 -9.05
CA LEU A 336 0.02 4.96 -8.64
C LEU A 336 0.87 4.62 -9.86
N ALA A 337 0.32 3.92 -10.84
CA ALA A 337 1.02 3.59 -12.07
C ALA A 337 1.42 4.85 -12.86
N MET A 338 0.52 5.82 -12.96
CA MET A 338 0.79 7.10 -13.61
C MET A 338 1.91 7.87 -12.91
N ARG A 339 1.87 8.00 -11.57
CA ARG A 339 2.92 8.69 -10.80
C ARG A 339 4.26 7.99 -10.93
N VAL A 340 4.28 6.66 -10.81
CA VAL A 340 5.48 5.86 -11.01
C VAL A 340 6.03 6.09 -12.41
N TYR A 341 5.21 5.94 -13.46
CA TYR A 341 5.64 6.09 -14.85
C TYR A 341 6.13 7.52 -15.15
N ALA A 342 5.41 8.55 -14.67
CA ALA A 342 5.76 9.96 -14.84
C ALA A 342 7.07 10.35 -14.15
N SER A 343 7.45 9.67 -13.06
CA SER A 343 8.69 9.97 -12.35
C SER A 343 9.95 9.76 -13.20
N GLY A 344 9.87 8.96 -14.28
CA GLY A 344 10.99 8.66 -15.16
C GLY A 344 12.15 7.92 -14.48
N ARG A 345 11.99 7.52 -13.22
CA ARG A 345 13.06 6.89 -12.42
C ARG A 345 12.53 5.91 -11.38
N SER A 346 13.33 4.89 -11.09
CA SER A 346 13.07 3.94 -10.01
C SER A 346 14.38 3.41 -9.45
N GLN A 347 14.52 3.42 -8.12
CA GLN A 347 15.65 2.83 -7.42
C GLN A 347 15.17 1.98 -6.24
N PRO A 348 14.73 0.73 -6.48
CA PRO A 348 14.20 -0.14 -5.42
C PRO A 348 15.25 -0.56 -4.39
N ASN A 349 16.52 -0.60 -4.78
CA ASN A 349 17.65 -0.85 -3.90
C ASN A 349 18.55 0.40 -3.91
N PRO A 350 18.69 1.12 -2.78
CA PRO A 350 19.54 2.31 -2.70
C PRO A 350 21.01 2.06 -3.06
N ARG A 351 21.47 0.79 -3.01
CA ARG A 351 22.83 0.38 -3.35
C ARG A 351 23.03 -0.01 -4.82
N ALA A 352 21.97 -0.02 -5.63
CA ALA A 352 22.02 -0.37 -7.05
C ALA A 352 21.74 0.86 -7.93
N ASP A 353 22.15 0.79 -9.20
CA ASP A 353 21.89 1.85 -10.16
C ASP A 353 20.40 2.12 -10.32
N ALA A 354 20.04 3.41 -10.39
CA ALA A 354 18.68 3.82 -10.68
C ALA A 354 18.31 3.43 -12.11
N HIS A 355 17.12 2.88 -12.27
CA HIS A 355 16.50 2.70 -13.57
C HIS A 355 15.89 4.01 -14.02
N THR A 356 16.21 4.45 -15.24
CA THR A 356 15.65 5.68 -15.83
C THR A 356 14.95 5.38 -17.15
N TRP A 357 13.95 6.20 -17.48
CA TRP A 357 13.26 6.20 -18.77
C TRP A 357 12.66 7.58 -19.02
N GLN A 358 12.39 7.89 -20.29
CA GLN A 358 11.67 9.10 -20.66
C GLN A 358 10.18 8.75 -20.85
N PRO A 359 9.26 9.26 -20.01
CA PRO A 359 7.84 8.94 -20.14
C PRO A 359 7.29 9.32 -21.52
N VAL A 360 6.54 8.41 -22.14
CA VAL A 360 5.86 8.67 -23.42
C VAL A 360 4.54 9.39 -23.15
N PRO A 361 4.29 10.59 -23.70
CA PRO A 361 3.08 11.36 -23.41
C PRO A 361 1.78 10.59 -23.64
N ALA A 362 1.68 9.86 -24.76
CA ALA A 362 0.50 9.05 -25.06
C ALA A 362 0.19 7.97 -24.00
N ILE A 363 1.22 7.41 -23.35
CA ILE A 363 1.02 6.44 -22.26
C ILE A 363 0.56 7.15 -20.98
N LEU A 364 1.08 8.35 -20.70
CA LEU A 364 0.59 9.17 -19.58
C LEU A 364 -0.87 9.55 -19.76
N ASP A 365 -1.26 10.01 -20.96
CA ASP A 365 -2.65 10.34 -21.27
C ASP A 365 -3.56 9.10 -21.15
N ALA A 366 -3.10 7.93 -21.63
CA ALA A 366 -3.85 6.68 -21.49
C ALA A 366 -4.01 6.23 -20.04
N LEU A 367 -3.01 6.43 -19.18
CA LEU A 367 -3.12 6.15 -17.74
C LEU A 367 -4.07 7.13 -17.04
N GLU A 368 -4.09 8.38 -17.47
CA GLU A 368 -5.07 9.36 -17.01
C GLU A 368 -6.50 8.94 -17.39
N GLU A 369 -6.73 8.51 -18.64
CA GLU A 369 -8.02 7.96 -19.07
C GLU A 369 -8.36 6.63 -18.35
N THR A 370 -7.37 5.77 -18.11
CA THR A 370 -7.55 4.54 -17.29
C THR A 370 -8.08 4.91 -15.91
N TYR A 371 -7.52 5.96 -15.30
CA TYR A 371 -7.94 6.48 -14.01
C TYR A 371 -9.38 7.01 -14.05
N GLU A 372 -9.77 7.77 -15.08
CA GLU A 372 -11.16 8.22 -15.27
C GLU A 372 -12.13 7.03 -15.37
N LEU A 373 -11.82 6.06 -16.23
CA LEU A 373 -12.66 4.89 -16.48
C LEU A 373 -12.78 3.96 -15.27
N ALA A 374 -11.79 3.97 -14.36
CA ALA A 374 -11.81 3.17 -13.14
C ALA A 374 -12.81 3.67 -12.10
N PHE A 375 -13.30 4.92 -12.18
CA PHE A 375 -14.30 5.46 -11.23
C PHE A 375 -15.71 4.94 -11.45
N GLY A 376 -16.02 4.36 -12.62
CA GLY A 376 -17.37 3.90 -12.97
C GLY A 376 -17.98 2.90 -11.98
N ALA A 377 -17.17 2.33 -11.08
CA ALA A 377 -17.58 1.36 -10.07
C ALA A 377 -17.81 1.92 -8.65
N VAL A 378 -17.54 3.21 -8.37
CA VAL A 378 -17.63 3.77 -6.99
C VAL A 378 -18.90 4.60 -6.80
N GLU A 379 -19.77 4.17 -5.86
CA GLU A 379 -20.98 4.92 -5.53
C GLU A 379 -20.69 6.14 -4.62
N PRO A 380 -21.18 7.34 -4.97
CA PRO A 380 -21.04 8.54 -4.16
C PRO A 380 -21.86 8.46 -2.88
N SER A 381 -21.35 9.01 -1.78
CA SER A 381 -22.02 9.02 -0.48
C SER A 381 -23.38 9.72 -0.53
N GLY A 382 -23.50 10.76 -1.36
CA GLY A 382 -24.67 11.65 -1.42
C GLY A 382 -24.73 12.64 -0.26
N LYS A 383 -23.67 12.73 0.55
CA LYS A 383 -23.54 13.59 1.73
C LYS A 383 -22.63 14.78 1.42
N ARG A 384 -22.82 15.89 2.14
CA ARG A 384 -21.99 17.10 2.01
C ARG A 384 -20.68 16.89 2.74
N LEU A 385 -19.59 16.86 1.99
CA LEU A 385 -18.25 16.57 2.46
C LEU A 385 -17.37 17.84 2.41
N LEU A 386 -16.72 18.18 3.52
CA LEU A 386 -15.60 19.11 3.51
C LEU A 386 -14.28 18.32 3.57
N VAL A 387 -13.47 18.41 2.51
CA VAL A 387 -12.13 17.85 2.48
C VAL A 387 -11.13 18.94 2.82
N ALA A 388 -10.32 18.73 3.86
CA ALA A 388 -9.23 19.61 4.24
C ALA A 388 -7.90 18.92 3.97
N VAL A 389 -7.08 19.53 3.10
CA VAL A 389 -5.72 19.09 2.82
C VAL A 389 -4.76 19.93 3.64
N ASP A 390 -3.98 19.30 4.49
CA ASP A 390 -2.89 19.96 5.21
C ASP A 390 -1.84 20.46 4.21
N SER A 391 -1.60 21.76 4.22
CA SER A 391 -0.65 22.47 3.38
C SER A 391 0.46 23.13 4.21
N SER A 392 0.73 22.61 5.41
CA SER A 392 1.80 23.09 6.29
C SER A 392 3.20 22.69 5.80
N GLY A 393 4.25 23.19 6.46
CA GLY A 393 5.64 22.94 6.06
C GLY A 393 6.06 21.47 6.10
N SER A 394 5.52 20.67 7.03
CA SER A 394 5.83 19.23 7.13
C SER A 394 5.29 18.45 5.93
N MET A 395 4.21 18.94 5.32
CA MET A 395 3.60 18.35 4.12
C MET A 395 4.44 18.56 2.85
N SER A 396 5.47 19.41 2.90
CA SER A 396 6.45 19.62 1.81
C SER A 396 7.69 18.73 1.92
N TRP A 397 7.68 17.74 2.83
CA TRP A 397 8.86 16.93 3.15
C TRP A 397 9.54 16.31 1.92
N GLY A 398 10.82 16.65 1.73
CA GLY A 398 11.61 16.28 0.55
C GLY A 398 12.03 14.81 0.47
N GLY A 399 11.92 14.04 1.56
CA GLY A 399 12.06 12.57 1.51
C GLY A 399 10.92 11.91 0.74
N GLY A 400 9.74 12.56 0.73
CA GLY A 400 8.57 12.18 -0.03
C GLY A 400 8.01 10.79 0.31
N ILE A 401 6.83 10.52 -0.22
CA ILE A 401 6.26 9.18 -0.20
C ILE A 401 6.90 8.39 -1.34
N VAL A 402 7.48 7.23 -1.05
CA VAL A 402 8.14 6.37 -2.05
C VAL A 402 7.41 5.03 -2.14
N VAL A 403 7.07 4.60 -3.36
CA VAL A 403 6.47 3.28 -3.60
C VAL A 403 7.31 2.52 -4.60
N GLY A 404 7.88 1.39 -4.14
CA GLY A 404 8.68 0.50 -5.00
C GLY A 404 9.95 1.15 -5.56
N GLY A 405 10.55 2.09 -4.84
CA GLY A 405 11.74 2.83 -5.28
C GLY A 405 11.47 4.00 -6.21
N SER A 406 10.21 4.28 -6.54
CA SER A 406 9.82 5.47 -7.31
C SER A 406 9.19 6.51 -6.38
N PRO A 407 9.57 7.80 -6.50
CA PRO A 407 8.96 8.85 -5.72
C PRO A 407 7.52 9.05 -6.16
N LEU A 408 6.57 8.93 -5.24
CA LEU A 408 5.18 9.31 -5.49
C LEU A 408 4.99 10.81 -5.39
N GLY A 409 5.73 11.53 -4.53
CA GLY A 409 5.59 12.97 -4.33
C GLY A 409 5.64 13.34 -2.85
N SER A 410 5.48 14.63 -2.54
CA SER A 410 5.30 15.10 -1.17
C SER A 410 3.98 14.61 -0.56
N PRO A 411 3.85 14.54 0.79
CA PRO A 411 2.56 14.28 1.44
C PRO A 411 1.44 15.22 0.94
N TYR A 412 1.73 16.51 0.71
CA TYR A 412 0.77 17.45 0.15
C TYR A 412 0.24 17.03 -1.22
N GLU A 413 1.12 16.60 -2.14
CA GLU A 413 0.70 16.14 -3.47
C GLU A 413 -0.17 14.89 -3.40
N VAL A 414 0.12 13.97 -2.48
CA VAL A 414 -0.70 12.78 -2.26
C VAL A 414 -2.05 13.16 -1.66
N GLY A 415 -2.08 14.06 -0.67
CA GLY A 415 -3.30 14.62 -0.11
C GLY A 415 -4.18 15.28 -1.18
N CYS A 416 -3.60 16.12 -2.04
CA CYS A 416 -4.32 16.75 -3.15
C CYS A 416 -4.87 15.70 -4.14
N ALA A 417 -4.13 14.63 -4.43
CA ALA A 417 -4.61 13.56 -5.30
C ALA A 417 -5.80 12.81 -4.69
N MET A 418 -5.75 12.50 -3.39
CA MET A 418 -6.87 11.89 -2.66
C MET A 418 -8.08 12.81 -2.60
N ALA A 419 -7.86 14.11 -2.36
CA ALA A 419 -8.92 15.11 -2.38
C ALA A 419 -9.57 15.20 -3.78
N ALA A 420 -8.79 15.14 -4.85
CA ALA A 420 -9.31 15.11 -6.21
C ALA A 420 -10.14 13.84 -6.47
N ILE A 421 -9.67 12.67 -6.02
CA ILE A 421 -10.42 11.39 -6.10
C ILE A 421 -11.77 11.53 -5.39
N MET A 422 -11.79 12.04 -4.15
CA MET A 422 -13.03 12.27 -3.41
C MET A 422 -13.93 13.29 -4.12
N ALA A 423 -13.35 14.36 -4.66
CA ALA A 423 -14.11 15.39 -5.36
C ALA A 423 -14.78 14.85 -6.63
N ARG A 424 -14.12 13.92 -7.33
CA ARG A 424 -14.66 13.23 -8.50
C ARG A 424 -15.80 12.29 -8.15
N ILE A 425 -15.68 11.55 -7.04
CA ILE A 425 -16.71 10.63 -6.55
C ILE A 425 -17.94 11.43 -6.10
N GLU A 426 -17.77 12.34 -5.14
CA GLU A 426 -18.88 13.10 -4.52
C GLU A 426 -19.43 14.24 -5.39
N LYS A 427 -18.70 14.61 -6.46
CA LYS A 427 -19.09 15.63 -7.45
C LYS A 427 -19.44 16.97 -6.79
N GLY A 428 -20.69 17.42 -6.89
CA GLY A 428 -21.14 18.71 -6.38
C GLY A 428 -21.29 18.78 -4.86
N ASN A 429 -21.20 17.63 -4.16
CA ASN A 429 -21.41 17.57 -2.70
C ASN A 429 -20.10 17.68 -1.91
N VAL A 430 -19.02 18.13 -2.54
CA VAL A 430 -17.71 18.24 -1.90
C VAL A 430 -17.17 19.66 -2.00
N HIS A 431 -16.58 20.14 -0.91
CA HIS A 431 -15.78 21.35 -0.91
C HIS A 431 -14.38 21.01 -0.44
N VAL A 432 -13.35 21.53 -1.11
CA VAL A 432 -11.95 21.26 -0.76
C VAL A 432 -11.28 22.56 -0.33
N ILE A 433 -10.62 22.51 0.82
CA ILE A 433 -9.81 23.60 1.37
C ILE A 433 -8.40 23.11 1.67
N ASP A 434 -7.44 24.03 1.61
CA ASP A 434 -6.08 23.79 2.06
C ASP A 434 -5.89 24.49 3.42
N VAL A 435 -5.14 23.89 4.34
CA VAL A 435 -4.98 24.44 5.70
C VAL A 435 -3.52 24.41 6.18
N ASP A 436 -3.06 25.53 6.73
CA ASP A 436 -1.80 25.65 7.47
C ASP A 436 -2.07 26.30 8.84
N THR A 437 -1.62 27.52 9.09
CA THR A 437 -2.11 28.40 10.17
C THR A 437 -3.30 29.28 9.74
N SER A 438 -3.78 29.10 8.51
CA SER A 438 -4.93 29.77 7.90
C SER A 438 -5.63 28.84 6.91
N VAL A 439 -6.88 29.18 6.56
CA VAL A 439 -7.62 28.46 5.51
C VAL A 439 -7.35 29.12 4.17
N HIS A 440 -6.98 28.30 3.19
CA HIS A 440 -6.72 28.70 1.83
C HIS A 440 -7.71 28.04 0.87
N THR A 441 -7.99 28.72 -0.23
CA THR A 441 -8.74 28.12 -1.33
C THR A 441 -7.91 27.01 -1.97
N SER A 442 -8.45 25.79 -2.01
CA SER A 442 -7.80 24.69 -2.70
C SER A 442 -7.90 24.85 -4.22
N LYS A 443 -6.88 24.37 -4.93
CA LYS A 443 -6.89 24.26 -6.41
C LYS A 443 -7.62 23.00 -6.89
N VAL A 444 -7.97 22.10 -5.97
CA VAL A 444 -8.65 20.83 -6.28
C VAL A 444 -10.07 21.09 -6.76
N THR A 445 -10.42 20.45 -7.87
CA THR A 445 -11.76 20.38 -8.43
C THR A 445 -12.05 18.95 -8.88
N PRO A 446 -13.32 18.58 -9.13
CA PRO A 446 -13.65 17.30 -9.74
C PRO A 446 -13.00 17.04 -11.10
N ARG A 447 -12.46 18.08 -11.77
CA ARG A 447 -11.78 17.98 -13.08
C ARG A 447 -10.27 18.20 -12.99
N THR A 448 -9.69 18.25 -11.79
CA THR A 448 -8.25 18.44 -11.62
C THR A 448 -7.48 17.35 -12.34
N ASN A 449 -6.57 17.77 -13.22
CA ASN A 449 -5.58 16.89 -13.83
C ASN A 449 -4.54 16.51 -12.78
N LEU A 450 -4.37 15.22 -12.53
CA LEU A 450 -3.48 14.75 -11.46
C LEU A 450 -2.00 15.00 -11.75
N ARG A 451 -1.62 15.26 -13.01
CA ARG A 451 -0.25 15.66 -13.38
C ARG A 451 0.06 17.08 -12.94
N GLU A 452 -0.92 17.97 -12.96
CA GLU A 452 -0.75 19.37 -12.54
C GLU A 452 -0.41 19.47 -11.05
N ILE A 453 -0.90 18.53 -10.23
CA ILE A 453 -0.67 18.49 -8.78
C ILE A 453 0.82 18.48 -8.45
N ALA A 454 1.67 17.83 -9.26
CA ALA A 454 3.12 17.79 -9.03
C ALA A 454 3.80 19.19 -9.07
N SER A 455 3.15 20.15 -9.74
CA SER A 455 3.62 21.55 -9.78
C SER A 455 3.15 22.38 -8.57
N TRP A 456 2.18 21.87 -7.81
CA TRP A 456 1.63 22.59 -6.68
C TRP A 456 2.59 22.57 -5.50
N ARG A 457 2.48 23.58 -4.65
CA ARG A 457 3.29 23.73 -3.46
C ARG A 457 2.36 24.00 -2.29
N PRO A 458 2.62 23.38 -1.13
CA PRO A 458 1.91 23.75 0.08
C PRO A 458 2.23 25.21 0.42
N SER A 459 1.30 25.87 1.11
CA SER A 459 1.48 27.24 1.60
C SER A 459 2.65 27.35 2.59
N GLY A 460 2.89 26.29 3.38
CA GLY A 460 3.99 26.19 4.33
C GLY A 460 3.66 26.80 5.70
N GLY A 461 4.65 26.83 6.60
CA GLY A 461 4.47 27.36 7.95
C GLY A 461 3.99 26.32 8.97
N GLY A 462 3.34 26.79 10.02
CA GLY A 462 2.82 25.95 11.11
C GLY A 462 1.54 25.21 10.73
N THR A 463 1.07 24.37 11.65
CA THR A 463 -0.05 23.45 11.39
C THR A 463 -1.14 23.66 12.44
N ASP A 464 -2.32 24.12 12.02
CA ASP A 464 -3.52 24.24 12.83
C ASP A 464 -4.69 23.46 12.21
N LEU A 465 -4.85 22.21 12.64
CA LEU A 465 -5.90 21.31 12.16
C LEU A 465 -7.26 21.53 12.84
N SER A 466 -7.41 22.58 13.65
CA SER A 466 -8.73 23.02 14.14
C SER A 466 -9.49 23.85 13.11
N LEU A 467 -8.76 24.44 12.15
CA LEU A 467 -9.28 25.37 11.16
C LEU A 467 -10.40 24.83 10.26
N PRO A 468 -10.40 23.56 9.81
CA PRO A 468 -11.50 23.05 8.99
C PRO A 468 -12.87 23.20 9.68
N PHE A 469 -12.93 22.90 10.98
CA PHE A 469 -14.15 22.98 11.77
C PHE A 469 -14.51 24.43 12.11
N LEU A 470 -13.52 25.24 12.50
CA LEU A 470 -13.73 26.65 12.83
C LEU A 470 -14.21 27.47 11.63
N TRP A 471 -13.64 27.19 10.45
CA TRP A 471 -14.03 27.86 9.21
C TRP A 471 -15.43 27.43 8.77
N ALA A 472 -15.73 26.12 8.77
CA ALA A 472 -17.07 25.64 8.45
C ALA A 472 -18.14 26.23 9.40
N ALA A 473 -17.83 26.35 10.69
CA ALA A 473 -18.71 26.98 11.67
C ALA A 473 -18.94 28.48 11.38
N ARG A 474 -17.87 29.21 11.06
CA ARG A 474 -17.93 30.65 10.73
C ARG A 474 -18.77 30.91 9.48
N GLU A 475 -18.54 30.13 8.43
CA GLU A 475 -19.26 30.22 7.16
C GLU A 475 -20.67 29.58 7.25
N ARG A 476 -21.02 29.00 8.40
CA ARG A 476 -22.28 28.28 8.65
C ARG A 476 -22.56 27.19 7.62
N LEU A 477 -21.52 26.49 7.18
CA LEU A 477 -21.63 25.40 6.23
C LEU A 477 -22.22 24.19 6.94
N ASP A 478 -23.40 23.76 6.50
CA ASP A 478 -23.98 22.51 6.97
C ASP A 478 -23.33 21.35 6.20
N VAL A 479 -22.32 20.77 6.84
CA VAL A 479 -21.48 19.67 6.36
C VAL A 479 -21.83 18.40 7.13
N ASP A 480 -22.08 17.32 6.41
CA ASP A 480 -22.43 16.00 6.98
C ASP A 480 -21.17 15.21 7.39
N GLY A 481 -20.04 15.47 6.73
CA GLY A 481 -18.77 14.93 7.21
C GLY A 481 -17.53 15.68 6.74
N PHE A 482 -16.44 15.47 7.47
CA PHE A 482 -15.13 16.03 7.18
C PHE A 482 -14.15 14.92 6.81
N LEU A 483 -13.28 15.18 5.84
CA LEU A 483 -12.09 14.36 5.56
C LEU A 483 -10.85 15.24 5.74
N VAL A 484 -10.00 14.93 6.70
CA VAL A 484 -8.74 15.65 6.96
C VAL A 484 -7.56 14.80 6.49
N LEU A 485 -6.78 15.31 5.54
CA LEU A 485 -5.59 14.66 4.97
C LEU A 485 -4.33 15.36 5.50
N THR A 486 -3.58 14.69 6.37
CA THR A 486 -2.50 15.31 7.18
C THR A 486 -1.45 14.28 7.61
N ASP A 487 -0.32 14.74 8.16
CA ASP A 487 0.62 13.93 8.93
C ASP A 487 0.34 13.95 10.46
N ASN A 488 -0.74 14.63 10.89
CA ASN A 488 -1.20 14.78 12.29
C ASN A 488 -0.30 15.67 13.19
N GLU A 489 0.56 16.51 12.61
CA GLU A 489 1.53 17.32 13.34
C GLU A 489 0.98 18.72 13.73
N THR A 490 -0.23 18.78 14.31
CA THR A 490 -0.85 20.05 14.73
C THR A 490 -0.18 20.64 15.97
N TRP A 491 0.08 21.94 15.98
CA TRP A 491 0.71 22.62 17.13
C TRP A 491 0.41 24.12 17.22
N ALA A 492 0.01 24.77 16.13
CA ALA A 492 -0.05 26.23 16.04
C ALA A 492 -1.39 26.82 16.51
N GLY A 493 -2.43 25.99 16.65
CA GLY A 493 -3.78 26.47 16.94
C GLY A 493 -4.02 26.91 18.38
N ARG A 494 -4.98 27.83 18.55
CA ARG A 494 -5.41 28.31 19.87
C ARG A 494 -6.48 27.43 20.53
N GLN A 495 -6.92 26.40 19.82
CA GLN A 495 -7.93 25.45 20.23
C GLN A 495 -7.59 24.07 19.66
N HIS A 496 -7.92 23.00 20.36
CA HIS A 496 -7.73 21.65 19.84
C HIS A 496 -8.73 21.33 18.72
N PRO A 497 -8.35 20.50 17.72
CA PRO A 497 -9.28 20.06 16.67
C PRO A 497 -10.55 19.39 17.22
N SER A 498 -10.44 18.57 18.28
CA SER A 498 -11.60 17.95 18.94
C SER A 498 -12.55 18.97 19.58
N GLN A 499 -12.02 20.02 20.22
CA GLN A 499 -12.82 21.11 20.77
C GLN A 499 -13.51 21.91 19.65
N ALA A 500 -12.83 22.14 18.54
CA ALA A 500 -13.39 22.86 17.40
C ALA A 500 -14.50 22.05 16.69
N LEU A 501 -14.32 20.74 16.54
CA LEU A 501 -15.34 19.83 16.03
C LEU A 501 -16.57 19.79 16.95
N ALA A 502 -16.37 19.70 18.27
CA ALA A 502 -17.48 19.73 19.23
C ALA A 502 -18.28 21.04 19.15
N ALA A 503 -17.59 22.18 19.01
CA ALA A 503 -18.23 23.49 18.81
C ALA A 503 -18.99 23.58 17.47
N TYR A 504 -18.43 23.03 16.38
CA TYR A 504 -19.11 22.94 15.10
C TYR A 504 -20.40 22.10 15.20
N ARG A 505 -20.33 20.93 15.84
CA ARG A 505 -21.49 20.04 16.01
C ARG A 505 -22.60 20.66 16.84
N SER A 506 -22.27 21.36 17.91
CA SER A 506 -23.27 22.02 18.76
C SER A 506 -23.92 23.22 18.08
N GLY A 507 -23.18 23.94 17.24
CA GLY A 507 -23.66 25.15 16.57
C GLY A 507 -24.33 24.93 15.21
N ILE A 508 -23.92 23.91 14.46
CA ILE A 508 -24.27 23.75 13.04
C ILE A 508 -24.91 22.38 12.76
N ASN A 509 -24.17 21.28 12.91
CA ASN A 509 -24.66 19.94 12.56
C ASN A 509 -24.19 18.88 13.57
N ALA A 510 -25.08 18.49 14.48
CA ALA A 510 -24.80 17.54 15.55
C ALA A 510 -24.41 16.14 15.07
N ASN A 511 -24.81 15.77 13.84
CA ASN A 511 -24.58 14.44 13.27
C ASN A 511 -23.30 14.36 12.42
N SER A 512 -22.56 15.47 12.28
CA SER A 512 -21.40 15.50 11.41
C SER A 512 -20.33 14.51 11.86
N ARG A 513 -19.79 13.73 10.93
CA ARG A 513 -18.69 12.77 11.21
C ARG A 513 -17.36 13.29 10.67
N VAL A 514 -16.24 12.75 11.14
CA VAL A 514 -14.91 13.09 10.62
C VAL A 514 -14.06 11.85 10.38
N VAL A 515 -13.39 11.83 9.24
CA VAL A 515 -12.34 10.88 8.92
C VAL A 515 -11.00 11.63 8.90
N VAL A 516 -10.05 11.17 9.71
CA VAL A 516 -8.67 11.68 9.73
C VAL A 516 -7.79 10.67 9.03
N ALA A 517 -7.36 11.01 7.82
CA ALA A 517 -6.53 10.19 6.95
C ALA A 517 -5.05 10.59 7.10
N THR A 518 -4.29 9.77 7.85
CA THR A 518 -2.87 10.02 8.13
C THR A 518 -2.00 9.59 6.95
N LEU A 519 -1.13 10.48 6.48
CA LEU A 519 -0.20 10.18 5.39
C LEU A 519 1.14 9.63 5.91
N THR A 520 1.32 9.60 7.22
CA THR A 520 2.49 9.06 7.91
C THR A 520 2.09 8.20 9.12
N PRO A 521 2.89 7.18 9.51
CA PRO A 521 2.58 6.33 10.67
C PRO A 521 3.20 6.88 11.98
N GLY A 522 2.87 8.12 12.35
CA GLY A 522 3.42 8.81 13.54
C GLY A 522 2.90 8.30 14.89
N GLY A 523 1.80 7.54 14.90
CA GLY A 523 1.26 6.89 16.11
C GLY A 523 0.28 7.71 16.95
N TYR A 524 -0.10 8.90 16.48
CA TYR A 524 -1.10 9.78 17.10
C TYR A 524 -2.08 10.31 16.03
N SER A 525 -3.18 10.89 16.49
CA SER A 525 -4.20 11.52 15.65
C SER A 525 -4.76 12.77 16.31
N ILE A 526 -5.24 13.72 15.49
CA ILE A 526 -6.08 14.81 15.98
C ILE A 526 -7.50 14.35 16.35
N GLY A 527 -7.92 13.18 15.87
CA GLY A 527 -9.22 12.60 16.13
C GLY A 527 -9.33 12.06 17.56
N ASP A 528 -10.38 12.47 18.27
CA ASP A 528 -10.67 11.98 19.62
C ASP A 528 -11.05 10.49 19.60
N PRO A 529 -10.30 9.60 20.27
CA PRO A 529 -10.57 8.16 20.24
C PRO A 529 -11.85 7.76 20.99
N THR A 530 -12.40 8.64 21.82
CA THR A 530 -13.65 8.38 22.57
C THR A 530 -14.91 8.79 21.80
N ASP A 531 -14.74 9.42 20.65
CA ASP A 531 -15.82 9.97 19.84
C ASP A 531 -16.20 9.02 18.70
N ALA A 532 -17.39 8.43 18.78
CA ALA A 532 -17.88 7.49 17.76
C ALA A 532 -18.11 8.13 16.38
N GLY A 533 -18.18 9.46 16.30
CA GLY A 533 -18.25 10.21 15.06
C GLY A 533 -16.88 10.53 14.45
N VAL A 534 -15.78 9.98 15.01
CA VAL A 534 -14.41 10.14 14.52
C VAL A 534 -13.86 8.79 14.06
N LEU A 535 -13.29 8.75 12.85
CA LEU A 535 -12.56 7.61 12.32
C LEU A 535 -11.13 8.01 11.96
N ASN A 536 -10.15 7.23 12.39
CA ASN A 536 -8.74 7.40 12.06
C ASN A 536 -8.31 6.31 11.08
N MET A 537 -7.63 6.67 9.99
CA MET A 537 -7.15 5.69 9.03
C MET A 537 -5.91 6.12 8.25
N ALA A 538 -5.28 5.17 7.58
CA ALA A 538 -4.16 5.40 6.67
C ALA A 538 -4.63 6.06 5.35
N GLY A 539 -4.02 7.19 4.99
CA GLY A 539 -4.41 8.00 3.84
C GLY A 539 -3.99 7.42 2.47
N LEU A 540 -3.14 6.39 2.43
CA LEU A 540 -2.81 5.64 1.21
C LEU A 540 -3.60 4.33 1.08
N ASP A 541 -4.59 4.09 1.94
CA ASP A 541 -5.48 2.94 1.81
C ASP A 541 -6.31 3.09 0.52
N ALA A 542 -6.21 2.14 -0.42
CA ALA A 542 -7.00 2.24 -1.66
C ALA A 542 -8.51 2.18 -1.42
N SER A 543 -8.94 1.64 -0.28
CA SER A 543 -10.34 1.63 0.15
C SER A 543 -10.79 2.95 0.80
N LEU A 544 -9.89 3.93 1.01
CA LEU A 544 -10.19 5.23 1.63
C LEU A 544 -11.51 5.85 1.14
N PRO A 545 -11.77 5.97 -0.18
CA PRO A 545 -13.04 6.54 -0.63
C PRO A 545 -14.28 5.74 -0.20
N MET A 546 -14.21 4.41 -0.22
CA MET A 546 -15.31 3.55 0.20
C MET A 546 -15.55 3.64 1.71
N VAL A 547 -14.48 3.69 2.50
CA VAL A 547 -14.54 3.83 3.96
C VAL A 547 -15.12 5.18 4.35
N VAL A 548 -14.66 6.28 3.72
CA VAL A 548 -15.20 7.62 3.94
C VAL A 548 -16.69 7.64 3.62
N ASN A 549 -17.11 7.11 2.47
CA ASN A 549 -18.50 7.10 2.07
C ASN A 549 -19.38 6.27 3.01
N GLY A 550 -18.91 5.07 3.41
CA GLY A 550 -19.62 4.22 4.36
C GLY A 550 -19.75 4.87 5.74
N PHE A 551 -18.65 5.39 6.29
CA PHE A 551 -18.62 5.97 7.63
C PHE A 551 -19.46 7.24 7.73
N ILE A 552 -19.43 8.11 6.72
CA ILE A 552 -20.20 9.37 6.71
C ILE A 552 -21.70 9.11 6.49
N ARG A 553 -22.07 8.05 5.76
CA ARG A 553 -23.48 7.69 5.55
C ARG A 553 -24.22 7.29 6.83
N GLY A 554 -23.52 6.68 7.80
CA GLY A 554 -24.12 6.23 9.05
C GLY A 554 -23.83 4.77 9.33
#